data_AF-A0A1Q7GPH5-F1
#
_entry.id   AF-A0A1Q7GPH5-F1
#
_cell.length_a   1.000
_cell.length_b   1.000
_cell.length_c   1.000
_cell.angle_alpha   90.00
_cell.angle_beta   90.00
_cell.angle_gamma   90.00
#
_symmetry.space_group_name_H-M   'P 1'
#
loop_
_entity.id
_entity.type
_entity.pdbx_description
1 polymer ?
#
loop_
_entity_poly.entity_id
_entity_poly.type
_entity_poly.pdbx_seq_one_letter_code
_entity_poly.pdbx_strand_id
1 'polypeptide(L)'
;MVTQGGTRAVRVAVTCALGGVLLSGCLAQQADVKQVNQRVSETSAKLRSEITELREADLSRVQGRLDENAHQIAALGSRLDDLDHRAAGQQLMKEQLDRIVARLDTISATVGSVTKSSEMRLEEHQVAIGAGEARTGKLAQQLDSQNRALSEQLTQLSQALSDFKNALTGLGEKLVQEGQRVDALTAKVESDASATTTHLNEVNKSVGSVAKALETVAGRVMARVEERDRRLDDMAKSLQAVSSQINALTQTVAQIRESRLGPAKGTKPAGKVEQQRLGQRPEQHTEPAVGSTKSETDRAAPPPQDSVKETYQRTMEKFQQGELDTAMQGFSEFLVRYPTSTLAPNAQYWLGECYYGKKQFEQAIEAFDRVKLAYPASEKVPAALLKKGFAYLALNDRSRAVSALKQVVNGFPKTPEADKASGKLSQLNQTR
;
A
#
# COMPACT_ATOMS: atom_id res chain seq x y z
N MET A 1 -109.85 -110.52 162.96
CA MET A 1 -109.14 -109.28 163.37
C MET A 1 -108.46 -108.73 162.12
N VAL A 2 -108.87 -107.57 161.56
CA VAL A 2 -108.68 -106.17 162.06
C VAL A 2 -107.25 -105.69 161.71
N THR A 3 -106.97 -104.61 160.96
CA THR A 3 -107.81 -103.58 160.28
C THR A 3 -107.03 -102.81 159.19
N GLN A 4 -107.75 -102.27 158.18
CA GLN A 4 -107.66 -100.96 157.47
C GLN A 4 -106.34 -100.15 157.43
N GLY A 5 -106.01 -99.36 156.39
CA GLY A 5 -106.72 -99.03 155.14
C GLY A 5 -106.39 -97.58 154.69
N GLY A 6 -105.97 -97.35 153.44
CA GLY A 6 -105.59 -95.97 153.03
C GLY A 6 -104.81 -95.79 151.71
N THR A 7 -105.16 -96.52 150.63
CA THR A 7 -104.48 -96.39 149.32
C THR A 7 -105.47 -96.36 148.15
N ARG A 8 -105.43 -95.29 147.32
CA ARG A 8 -105.58 -95.28 145.84
C ARG A 8 -105.86 -93.91 145.18
N ALA A 9 -106.35 -92.89 145.89
CA ALA A 9 -106.89 -91.68 145.24
C ALA A 9 -105.88 -90.72 144.58
N VAL A 10 -104.69 -90.50 145.17
CA VAL A 10 -103.82 -89.36 144.78
C VAL A 10 -103.03 -89.58 143.48
N ARG A 11 -102.76 -90.84 143.09
CA ARG A 11 -101.85 -91.15 141.97
C ARG A 11 -102.43 -90.89 140.57
N VAL A 12 -103.74 -90.65 140.43
CA VAL A 12 -104.41 -90.41 139.13
C VAL A 12 -104.50 -88.92 138.79
N ALA A 13 -104.55 -88.03 139.79
CA ALA A 13 -104.73 -86.59 139.57
C ALA A 13 -103.51 -85.90 138.94
N VAL A 14 -102.29 -86.34 139.27
CA VAL A 14 -101.03 -85.71 138.80
C VAL A 14 -100.78 -85.95 137.31
N THR A 15 -101.22 -87.10 136.77
CA THR A 15 -100.98 -87.47 135.37
C THR A 15 -101.83 -86.71 134.35
N CYS A 16 -103.00 -86.17 134.73
CA CYS A 16 -103.84 -85.41 133.80
C CYS A 16 -103.43 -83.93 133.67
N ALA A 17 -102.76 -83.34 134.66
CA ALA A 17 -102.38 -81.93 134.64
C ALA A 17 -101.22 -81.61 133.66
N LEU A 18 -100.31 -82.57 133.42
CA LEU A 18 -99.13 -82.39 132.57
C LEU A 18 -99.44 -82.47 131.06
N GLY A 19 -100.55 -83.12 130.65
CA GLY A 19 -100.91 -83.24 129.24
C GLY A 19 -101.44 -81.95 128.59
N GLY A 20 -102.11 -81.09 129.38
CA GLY A 20 -102.77 -79.88 128.85
C GLY A 20 -101.83 -78.73 128.48
N VAL A 21 -100.64 -78.66 129.09
CA VAL A 21 -99.72 -77.52 128.92
C VAL A 21 -98.90 -77.62 127.63
N LEU A 22 -98.62 -78.84 127.15
CA LEU A 22 -97.69 -79.06 126.02
C LEU A 22 -98.29 -78.76 124.64
N LEU A 23 -99.61 -78.93 124.43
CA LEU A 23 -100.22 -78.65 123.12
C LEU A 23 -100.35 -77.14 122.81
N SER A 24 -100.61 -76.29 123.82
CA SER A 24 -100.74 -74.84 123.60
C SER A 24 -99.43 -74.17 123.20
N GLY A 25 -98.27 -74.72 123.60
CA GLY A 25 -96.96 -74.17 123.24
C GLY A 25 -96.62 -74.31 121.74
N CYS A 26 -96.98 -75.44 121.12
CA CYS A 26 -96.63 -75.70 119.71
C CYS A 26 -97.34 -74.75 118.72
N LEU A 27 -98.58 -74.36 119.00
CA LEU A 27 -99.35 -73.48 118.11
C LEU A 27 -98.84 -72.04 118.11
N ALA A 28 -98.36 -71.53 119.24
CA ALA A 28 -97.72 -70.21 119.32
C ALA A 28 -96.42 -70.20 118.49
N GLN A 29 -95.59 -71.22 118.65
CA GLN A 29 -94.27 -71.29 118.01
C GLN A 29 -94.35 -71.43 116.47
N GLN A 30 -95.46 -71.98 115.94
CA GLN A 30 -95.70 -72.05 114.49
C GLN A 30 -96.15 -70.71 113.88
N ALA A 31 -96.74 -69.80 114.67
CA ALA A 31 -97.09 -68.45 114.23
C ALA A 31 -95.84 -67.56 114.12
N ASP A 32 -94.97 -67.59 115.13
CA ASP A 32 -93.71 -66.82 115.14
C ASP A 32 -92.81 -67.18 113.95
N VAL A 33 -92.67 -68.47 113.63
CA VAL A 33 -91.86 -68.92 112.48
C VAL A 33 -92.40 -68.37 111.14
N LYS A 34 -93.72 -68.23 110.98
CA LYS A 34 -94.30 -67.59 109.79
C LYS A 34 -93.98 -66.10 109.75
N GLN A 35 -94.09 -65.40 110.87
CA GLN A 35 -93.78 -63.96 110.95
C GLN A 35 -92.29 -63.69 110.69
N VAL A 36 -91.39 -64.55 111.19
CA VAL A 36 -89.95 -64.48 110.90
C VAL A 36 -89.67 -64.76 109.42
N ASN A 37 -90.24 -65.83 108.83
CA ASN A 37 -90.05 -66.11 107.40
C ASN A 37 -90.58 -64.99 106.51
N GLN A 38 -91.69 -64.34 106.88
CA GLN A 38 -92.21 -63.20 106.12
C GLN A 38 -91.25 -61.99 106.22
N ARG A 39 -90.76 -61.65 107.41
CA ARG A 39 -89.73 -60.59 107.59
C ARG A 39 -88.44 -60.89 106.84
N VAL A 40 -87.99 -62.15 106.81
CA VAL A 40 -86.81 -62.59 106.04
C VAL A 40 -87.07 -62.49 104.54
N SER A 41 -88.27 -62.84 104.07
CA SER A 41 -88.68 -62.65 102.67
C SER A 41 -88.65 -61.16 102.30
N GLU A 42 -89.29 -60.30 103.09
CA GLU A 42 -89.34 -58.84 102.89
C GLU A 42 -87.94 -58.20 102.90
N THR A 43 -87.08 -58.53 103.87
CA THR A 43 -85.68 -58.04 103.89
C THR A 43 -84.86 -58.59 102.72
N SER A 44 -85.01 -59.86 102.36
CA SER A 44 -84.30 -60.43 101.20
C SER A 44 -84.77 -59.86 99.86
N ALA A 45 -86.03 -59.42 99.75
CA ALA A 45 -86.55 -58.71 98.59
C ALA A 45 -86.00 -57.28 98.54
N LYS A 46 -86.00 -56.57 99.67
CA LYS A 46 -85.41 -55.24 99.81
C LYS A 46 -83.92 -55.23 99.46
N LEU A 47 -83.14 -56.18 99.99
CA LEU A 47 -81.72 -56.31 99.71
C LEU A 47 -81.46 -56.61 98.21
N ARG A 48 -82.33 -57.40 97.57
CA ARG A 48 -82.26 -57.66 96.12
C ARG A 48 -82.60 -56.42 95.29
N SER A 49 -83.55 -55.59 95.72
CA SER A 49 -83.83 -54.28 95.10
C SER A 49 -82.61 -53.37 95.22
N GLU A 50 -82.09 -53.18 96.44
CA GLU A 50 -80.92 -52.32 96.71
C GLU A 50 -79.67 -52.77 95.95
N ILE A 51 -79.41 -54.09 95.84
CA ILE A 51 -78.31 -54.63 95.02
C ILE A 51 -78.53 -54.38 93.52
N THR A 52 -79.77 -54.46 93.04
CA THR A 52 -80.09 -54.23 91.61
C THR A 52 -79.96 -52.74 91.26
N GLU A 53 -80.52 -51.86 92.10
CA GLU A 53 -80.39 -50.40 91.98
C GLU A 53 -78.93 -49.94 92.06
N LEU A 54 -78.14 -50.45 93.02
CA LEU A 54 -76.70 -50.18 93.09
C LEU A 54 -75.97 -50.67 91.83
N ARG A 55 -76.28 -51.88 91.35
CA ARG A 55 -75.66 -52.44 90.15
C ARG A 55 -76.00 -51.66 88.89
N GLU A 56 -77.25 -51.24 88.72
CA GLU A 56 -77.68 -50.42 87.59
C GLU A 56 -77.09 -49.01 87.67
N ALA A 57 -77.07 -48.40 88.84
CA ALA A 57 -76.46 -47.09 89.07
C ALA A 57 -74.95 -47.10 88.81
N ASP A 58 -74.22 -48.09 89.33
CA ASP A 58 -72.77 -48.20 89.13
C ASP A 58 -72.40 -48.65 87.72
N LEU A 59 -73.19 -49.54 87.08
CA LEU A 59 -72.97 -49.88 85.68
C LEU A 59 -73.22 -48.67 84.76
N SER A 60 -74.27 -47.89 85.01
CA SER A 60 -74.57 -46.64 84.30
C SER A 60 -73.47 -45.58 84.52
N ARG A 61 -72.96 -45.42 85.75
CA ARG A 61 -71.79 -44.57 86.04
C ARG A 61 -70.53 -45.02 85.31
N VAL A 62 -70.26 -46.33 85.27
CA VAL A 62 -69.09 -46.88 84.57
C VAL A 62 -69.24 -46.72 83.06
N GLN A 63 -70.42 -46.92 82.50
CA GLN A 63 -70.73 -46.65 81.09
C GLN A 63 -70.56 -45.17 80.76
N GLY A 64 -71.15 -44.25 81.53
CA GLY A 64 -70.99 -42.81 81.31
C GLY A 64 -69.52 -42.35 81.37
N ARG A 65 -68.72 -42.92 82.30
CA ARG A 65 -67.26 -42.68 82.35
C ARG A 65 -66.51 -43.32 81.19
N LEU A 66 -66.98 -44.45 80.65
CA LEU A 66 -66.39 -45.10 79.48
C LEU A 66 -66.65 -44.28 78.22
N ASP A 67 -67.87 -43.77 78.06
CA ASP A 67 -68.27 -42.90 76.95
C ASP A 67 -67.56 -41.54 77.02
N GLU A 68 -67.44 -40.95 78.21
CA GLU A 68 -66.65 -39.74 78.45
C GLU A 68 -65.17 -39.97 78.09
N ASN A 69 -64.57 -41.07 78.53
CA ASN A 69 -63.21 -41.45 78.15
C ASN A 69 -63.08 -41.69 76.63
N ALA A 70 -64.07 -42.31 75.99
CA ALA A 70 -64.08 -42.55 74.54
C ALA A 70 -64.13 -41.23 73.75
N HIS A 71 -64.95 -40.27 74.20
CA HIS A 71 -64.97 -38.91 73.66
C HIS A 71 -63.64 -38.17 73.88
N GLN A 72 -63.02 -38.31 75.05
CA GLN A 72 -61.68 -37.74 75.30
C GLN A 72 -60.61 -38.36 74.40
N ILE A 73 -60.63 -39.68 74.19
CA ILE A 73 -59.71 -40.37 73.28
C ILE A 73 -59.92 -39.92 71.83
N ALA A 74 -61.16 -39.79 71.36
CA ALA A 74 -61.47 -39.28 70.03
C ALA A 74 -61.00 -37.83 69.83
N ALA A 75 -61.21 -36.97 70.84
CA ALA A 75 -60.72 -35.59 70.82
C ALA A 75 -59.18 -35.50 70.86
N LEU A 76 -58.51 -36.41 71.56
CA LEU A 76 -57.04 -36.51 71.55
C LEU A 76 -56.52 -37.04 70.20
N GLY A 77 -57.22 -37.99 69.57
CA GLY A 77 -56.90 -38.47 68.21
C GLY A 77 -56.95 -37.35 67.18
N SER A 78 -58.06 -36.61 67.12
CA SER A 78 -58.18 -35.45 66.22
C SER A 78 -57.11 -34.38 66.49
N ARG A 79 -56.71 -34.16 67.74
CA ARG A 79 -55.60 -33.24 68.10
C ARG A 79 -54.23 -33.78 67.70
N LEU A 80 -54.04 -35.10 67.65
CA LEU A 80 -52.81 -35.72 67.18
C LEU A 80 -52.71 -35.59 65.65
N ASP A 81 -53.78 -35.88 64.92
CA ASP A 81 -53.87 -35.68 63.47
C ASP A 81 -53.55 -34.21 63.09
N ASP A 82 -54.09 -33.25 63.84
CA ASP A 82 -53.82 -31.81 63.69
C ASP A 82 -52.34 -31.44 63.92
N LEU A 83 -51.68 -32.12 64.85
CA LEU A 83 -50.25 -31.92 65.14
C LEU A 83 -49.36 -32.55 64.07
N ASP A 84 -49.71 -33.73 63.57
CA ASP A 84 -49.00 -34.41 62.49
C ASP A 84 -49.10 -33.62 61.17
N HIS A 85 -50.27 -33.06 60.86
CA HIS A 85 -50.43 -32.14 59.71
C HIS A 85 -49.57 -30.88 59.85
N ARG A 86 -49.46 -30.31 61.07
CA ARG A 86 -48.57 -29.16 61.33
C ARG A 86 -47.09 -29.54 61.23
N ALA A 87 -46.70 -30.71 61.72
CA ALA A 87 -45.33 -31.23 61.60
C ALA A 87 -44.94 -31.46 60.13
N ALA A 88 -45.82 -32.07 59.34
CA ALA A 88 -45.65 -32.22 57.89
C ALA A 88 -45.52 -30.86 57.18
N GLY A 89 -46.35 -29.88 57.55
CA GLY A 89 -46.26 -28.51 57.04
C GLY A 89 -44.93 -27.81 57.39
N GLN A 90 -44.42 -28.00 58.61
CA GLN A 90 -43.10 -27.51 59.03
C GLN A 90 -41.95 -28.19 58.27
N GLN A 91 -42.05 -29.50 58.03
CA GLN A 91 -41.05 -30.23 57.24
C GLN A 91 -41.02 -29.75 55.78
N LEU A 92 -42.18 -29.55 55.16
CA LEU A 92 -42.27 -28.97 53.82
C LEU A 92 -41.63 -27.56 53.78
N MET A 93 -41.91 -26.72 54.78
CA MET A 93 -41.32 -25.38 54.88
C MET A 93 -39.80 -25.44 55.01
N LYS A 94 -39.26 -26.39 55.79
CA LYS A 94 -37.82 -26.62 55.92
C LYS A 94 -37.19 -27.03 54.58
N GLU A 95 -37.79 -27.97 53.84
CA GLU A 95 -37.29 -28.34 52.51
C GLU A 95 -37.36 -27.19 51.49
N GLN A 96 -38.34 -26.29 51.60
CA GLN A 96 -38.37 -25.08 50.77
C GLN A 96 -37.25 -24.12 51.16
N LEU A 97 -36.96 -23.95 52.45
CA LEU A 97 -35.86 -23.12 52.94
C LEU A 97 -34.50 -23.68 52.49
N ASP A 98 -34.27 -24.99 52.62
CA ASP A 98 -33.04 -25.66 52.18
C ASP A 98 -32.83 -25.51 50.66
N ARG A 99 -33.92 -25.60 49.86
CA ARG A 99 -33.89 -25.30 48.41
C ARG A 99 -33.57 -23.83 48.10
N ILE A 100 -34.05 -22.89 48.91
CA ILE A 100 -33.73 -21.46 48.75
C ILE A 100 -32.26 -21.21 49.08
N VAL A 101 -31.73 -21.78 50.16
CA VAL A 101 -30.30 -21.68 50.53
C VAL A 101 -29.41 -22.22 49.41
N ALA A 102 -29.67 -23.43 48.90
CA ALA A 102 -28.89 -24.00 47.80
C ALA A 102 -28.92 -23.14 46.52
N ARG A 103 -30.03 -22.46 46.23
CA ARG A 103 -30.12 -21.48 45.13
C ARG A 103 -29.33 -20.21 45.42
N LEU A 104 -29.32 -19.71 46.65
CA LEU A 104 -28.51 -18.56 47.05
C LEU A 104 -27.02 -18.87 46.96
N ASP A 105 -26.57 -20.06 47.36
CA ASP A 105 -25.18 -20.51 47.20
C ASP A 105 -24.78 -20.58 45.71
N THR A 106 -25.67 -21.10 44.85
CA THR A 106 -25.46 -21.14 43.40
C THR A 106 -25.35 -19.72 42.81
N ILE A 107 -26.21 -18.80 43.24
CA ILE A 107 -26.15 -17.38 42.83
C ILE A 107 -24.84 -16.75 43.32
N SER A 108 -24.45 -16.97 44.58
CA SER A 108 -23.19 -16.47 45.16
C SER A 108 -21.97 -16.93 44.38
N ALA A 109 -21.89 -18.23 44.04
CA ALA A 109 -20.83 -18.79 43.20
C ALA A 109 -20.82 -18.19 41.78
N THR A 110 -22.00 -17.96 41.21
CA THR A 110 -22.15 -17.33 39.88
C THR A 110 -21.71 -15.87 39.90
N VAL A 111 -22.11 -15.09 40.91
CA VAL A 111 -21.67 -13.71 41.09
C VAL A 111 -20.15 -13.67 41.27
N GLY A 112 -19.58 -14.52 42.12
CA GLY A 112 -18.12 -14.59 42.32
C GLY A 112 -17.33 -14.94 41.06
N SER A 113 -17.88 -15.77 40.16
CA SER A 113 -17.23 -16.08 38.88
C SER A 113 -17.36 -14.92 37.88
N VAL A 114 -18.50 -14.23 37.85
CA VAL A 114 -18.71 -13.02 37.03
C VAL A 114 -17.81 -11.88 37.48
N THR A 115 -17.68 -11.64 38.80
CA THR A 115 -16.77 -10.63 39.36
C THR A 115 -15.34 -10.88 38.91
N LYS A 116 -14.79 -12.09 39.15
CA LYS A 116 -13.44 -12.46 38.71
C LYS A 116 -13.24 -12.34 37.19
N SER A 117 -14.23 -12.72 36.40
CA SER A 117 -14.20 -12.55 34.95
C SER A 117 -14.17 -11.08 34.53
N SER A 118 -14.94 -10.22 35.21
CA SER A 118 -14.94 -8.78 34.96
C SER A 118 -13.62 -8.11 35.38
N GLU A 119 -13.02 -8.53 36.49
CA GLU A 119 -11.71 -8.05 36.96
C GLU A 119 -10.60 -8.38 35.96
N MET A 120 -10.50 -9.65 35.52
CA MET A 120 -9.52 -10.04 34.49
C MET A 120 -9.70 -9.26 33.18
N ARG A 121 -10.94 -9.00 32.76
CA ARG A 121 -11.23 -8.20 31.55
C ARG A 121 -10.87 -6.73 31.74
N LEU A 122 -11.03 -6.16 32.94
CA LEU A 122 -10.59 -4.80 33.24
C LEU A 122 -9.05 -4.69 33.20
N GLU A 123 -8.34 -5.67 33.75
CA GLU A 123 -6.87 -5.74 33.65
C GLU A 123 -6.39 -5.87 32.19
N GLU A 124 -7.02 -6.75 31.39
CA GLU A 124 -6.71 -6.91 29.96
C GLU A 124 -6.94 -5.59 29.19
N HIS A 125 -8.07 -4.92 29.43
CA HIS A 125 -8.35 -3.61 28.83
C HIS A 125 -7.36 -2.54 29.28
N GLN A 126 -6.96 -2.52 30.56
CA GLN A 126 -5.97 -1.55 31.06
C GLN A 126 -4.59 -1.73 30.40
N VAL A 127 -4.15 -2.98 30.22
CA VAL A 127 -2.91 -3.30 29.49
C VAL A 127 -3.03 -2.91 28.01
N ALA A 128 -4.18 -3.15 27.38
CA ALA A 128 -4.43 -2.76 26.00
C ALA A 128 -4.43 -1.24 25.80
N ILE A 129 -4.98 -0.47 26.74
CA ILE A 129 -4.96 1.01 26.75
C ILE A 129 -3.51 1.50 26.85
N GLY A 130 -2.73 1.03 27.84
CA GLY A 130 -1.33 1.43 27.98
C GLY A 130 -0.45 1.06 26.77
N ALA A 131 -0.71 -0.08 26.14
CA ALA A 131 -0.07 -0.46 24.88
C ALA A 131 -0.49 0.46 23.71
N GLY A 132 -1.73 0.94 23.71
CA GLY A 132 -2.23 1.97 22.79
C GLY A 132 -1.51 3.30 22.97
N GLU A 133 -1.43 3.81 24.20
CA GLU A 133 -0.73 5.06 24.56
C GLU A 133 0.77 4.99 24.20
N ALA A 134 1.43 3.86 24.45
CA ALA A 134 2.82 3.66 24.05
C ALA A 134 3.01 3.66 22.52
N ARG A 135 2.02 3.17 21.76
CA ARG A 135 2.04 3.22 20.28
C ARG A 135 1.78 4.63 19.75
N THR A 136 0.81 5.36 20.30
CA THR A 136 0.54 6.75 19.88
C THR A 136 1.69 7.68 20.24
N GLY A 137 2.33 7.51 21.40
CA GLY A 137 3.55 8.23 21.78
C GLY A 137 4.71 7.99 20.81
N LYS A 138 4.98 6.73 20.42
CA LYS A 138 5.98 6.41 19.40
C LYS A 138 5.65 7.00 18.03
N LEU A 139 4.38 6.96 17.61
CA LEU A 139 3.94 7.53 16.35
C LEU A 139 4.10 9.07 16.33
N ALA A 140 3.80 9.74 17.45
CA ALA A 140 4.02 11.18 17.60
C ALA A 140 5.51 11.54 17.51
N GLN A 141 6.38 10.81 18.22
CA GLN A 141 7.84 11.00 18.12
C GLN A 141 8.37 10.76 16.69
N GLN A 142 7.86 9.75 15.99
CA GLN A 142 8.22 9.48 14.60
C GLN A 142 7.76 10.63 13.68
N LEU A 143 6.53 11.11 13.83
CA LEU A 143 6.00 12.24 13.06
C LEU A 143 6.79 13.53 13.30
N ASP A 144 7.15 13.82 14.55
CA ASP A 144 8.02 14.94 14.92
C ASP A 144 9.42 14.83 14.29
N SER A 145 9.99 13.63 14.23
CA SER A 145 11.29 13.40 13.58
C SER A 145 11.21 13.61 12.05
N GLN A 146 10.12 13.16 11.41
CA GLN A 146 9.88 13.38 9.99
C GLN A 146 9.64 14.86 9.67
N ASN A 147 8.88 15.57 10.50
CA ASN A 147 8.64 17.02 10.34
C ASN A 147 9.93 17.84 10.48
N ARG A 148 10.81 17.48 11.42
CA ARG A 148 12.15 18.12 11.53
C ARG A 148 13.00 17.85 10.28
N ALA A 149 13.11 16.61 9.83
CA ALA A 149 13.88 16.24 8.63
C ALA A 149 13.35 16.94 7.36
N LEU A 150 12.03 17.03 7.19
CA LEU A 150 11.42 17.73 6.07
C LEU A 150 11.68 19.24 6.11
N SER A 151 11.66 19.85 7.31
CA SER A 151 11.98 21.26 7.51
C SER A 151 13.45 21.57 7.17
N GLU A 152 14.36 20.66 7.52
CA GLU A 152 15.78 20.76 7.17
C GLU A 152 15.99 20.63 5.66
N GLN A 153 15.33 19.67 4.99
CA GLN A 153 15.35 19.53 3.53
C GLN A 153 14.82 20.78 2.81
N LEU A 154 13.74 21.39 3.32
CA LEU A 154 13.21 22.66 2.78
C LEU A 154 14.21 23.81 2.94
N THR A 155 14.94 23.86 4.05
CA THR A 155 16.00 24.86 4.29
C THR A 155 17.16 24.66 3.32
N GLN A 156 17.63 23.42 3.15
CA GLN A 156 18.70 23.07 2.20
C GLN A 156 18.30 23.39 0.75
N LEU A 157 17.05 23.08 0.35
CA LEU A 157 16.53 23.40 -0.98
C LEU A 157 16.44 24.92 -1.21
N SER A 158 15.97 25.68 -0.21
CA SER A 158 15.93 27.15 -0.27
C SER A 158 17.32 27.76 -0.47
N GLN A 159 18.31 27.26 0.27
CA GLN A 159 19.71 27.67 0.10
C GLN A 159 20.24 27.34 -1.29
N ALA A 160 20.04 26.11 -1.77
CA ALA A 160 20.48 25.68 -3.10
C ALA A 160 19.84 26.50 -4.24
N LEU A 161 18.57 26.92 -4.09
CA LEU A 161 17.90 27.83 -5.03
C LEU A 161 18.48 29.25 -4.99
N SER A 162 18.89 29.73 -3.81
CA SER A 162 19.60 31.01 -3.66
C SER A 162 20.97 30.97 -4.35
N ASP A 163 21.74 29.91 -4.12
CA ASP A 163 23.07 29.72 -4.72
C ASP A 163 22.98 29.56 -6.25
N PHE A 164 21.98 28.81 -6.74
CA PHE A 164 21.67 28.69 -8.17
C PHE A 164 21.29 30.03 -8.80
N LYS A 165 20.46 30.86 -8.12
CA LYS A 165 20.13 32.21 -8.58
C LYS A 165 21.39 33.08 -8.69
N ASN A 166 22.26 33.05 -7.69
CA ASN A 166 23.52 33.80 -7.70
C ASN A 166 24.43 33.35 -8.85
N ALA A 167 24.49 32.04 -9.13
CA ALA A 167 25.23 31.49 -10.27
C ALA A 167 24.66 31.94 -11.62
N LEU A 168 23.33 32.02 -11.77
CA LEU A 168 22.69 32.58 -12.98
C LEU A 168 23.01 34.07 -13.16
N THR A 169 23.00 34.87 -12.09
CA THR A 169 23.40 36.28 -12.15
C THR A 169 24.85 36.43 -12.63
N GLY A 170 25.79 35.68 -12.03
CA GLY A 170 27.20 35.70 -12.43
C GLY A 170 27.46 35.16 -13.85
N LEU A 171 26.61 34.25 -14.35
CA LEU A 171 26.65 33.82 -15.76
C LEU A 171 26.15 34.93 -16.70
N GLY A 172 25.10 35.66 -16.32
CA GLY A 172 24.60 36.81 -17.06
C GLY A 172 25.65 37.92 -17.18
N GLU A 173 26.34 38.26 -16.09
CA GLU A 173 27.44 39.22 -16.08
C GLU A 173 28.58 38.81 -17.03
N LYS A 174 29.00 37.54 -17.00
CA LYS A 174 30.01 37.00 -17.93
C LYS A 174 29.55 37.07 -19.39
N LEU A 175 28.28 36.80 -19.66
CA LEU A 175 27.74 36.83 -21.01
C LEU A 175 27.67 38.26 -21.58
N VAL A 176 27.41 39.27 -20.72
CA VAL A 176 27.55 40.69 -21.07
C VAL A 176 29.01 41.07 -21.35
N GLN A 177 29.95 40.62 -20.52
CA GLN A 177 31.39 40.86 -20.76
C GLN A 177 31.89 40.24 -22.06
N GLU A 178 31.45 39.02 -22.39
CA GLU A 178 31.85 38.36 -23.63
C GLU A 178 31.21 39.02 -24.86
N GLY A 179 29.97 39.51 -24.75
CA GLY A 179 29.36 40.38 -25.76
C GLY A 179 30.20 41.62 -26.04
N GLN A 180 30.61 42.35 -24.98
CA GLN A 180 31.50 43.52 -25.12
C GLN A 180 32.86 43.18 -25.75
N ARG A 181 33.41 41.98 -25.48
CA ARG A 181 34.64 41.49 -26.15
C ARG A 181 34.42 41.21 -27.64
N VAL A 182 33.27 40.64 -28.01
CA VAL A 182 32.89 40.40 -29.42
C VAL A 182 32.69 41.72 -30.17
N ASP A 183 32.01 42.70 -29.56
CA ASP A 183 31.82 44.03 -30.14
C ASP A 183 33.18 44.73 -30.38
N ALA A 184 34.07 44.71 -29.37
CA ALA A 184 35.41 45.28 -29.48
C ALA A 184 36.28 44.58 -30.54
N LEU A 185 36.16 43.25 -30.67
CA LEU A 185 36.86 42.49 -31.70
C LEU A 185 36.31 42.81 -33.09
N THR A 186 34.99 42.97 -33.23
CA THR A 186 34.33 43.33 -34.49
C THR A 186 34.77 44.70 -34.96
N ALA A 187 34.73 45.71 -34.08
CA ALA A 187 35.23 47.06 -34.40
C ALA A 187 36.72 47.06 -34.79
N LYS A 188 37.54 46.20 -34.19
CA LYS A 188 38.93 46.02 -34.58
C LYS A 188 39.07 45.40 -35.98
N VAL A 189 38.31 44.35 -36.29
CA VAL A 189 38.31 43.71 -37.61
C VAL A 189 37.88 44.69 -38.71
N GLU A 190 36.87 45.52 -38.47
CA GLU A 190 36.46 46.59 -39.40
C GLU A 190 37.57 47.63 -39.62
N SER A 191 38.25 48.04 -38.54
CA SER A 191 39.41 48.95 -38.61
C SER A 191 40.57 48.36 -39.40
N ASP A 192 40.94 47.10 -39.14
CA ASP A 192 42.03 46.40 -39.82
C ASP A 192 41.68 46.14 -41.31
N ALA A 193 40.42 45.84 -41.64
CA ALA A 193 39.94 45.69 -43.01
C ALA A 193 39.95 47.01 -43.80
N SER A 194 39.58 48.13 -43.15
CA SER A 194 39.66 49.47 -43.72
C SER A 194 41.12 49.90 -44.00
N ALA A 195 42.03 49.64 -43.05
CA ALA A 195 43.46 49.86 -43.23
C ALA A 195 44.04 49.01 -44.38
N THR A 196 43.66 47.73 -44.45
CA THR A 196 44.08 46.82 -45.52
C THR A 196 43.58 47.29 -46.90
N THR A 197 42.34 47.73 -46.99
CA THR A 197 41.75 48.30 -48.22
C THR A 197 42.49 49.56 -48.66
N THR A 198 42.85 50.44 -47.71
CA THR A 198 43.64 51.65 -47.96
C THR A 198 45.03 51.30 -48.49
N HIS A 199 45.73 50.35 -47.87
CA HIS A 199 47.02 49.85 -48.34
C HIS A 199 46.93 49.23 -49.74
N LEU A 200 45.90 48.43 -50.02
CA LEU A 200 45.71 47.81 -51.33
C LEU A 200 45.53 48.85 -52.45
N ASN A 201 44.78 49.94 -52.17
CA ASN A 201 44.60 51.04 -53.11
C ASN A 201 45.93 51.77 -53.41
N GLU A 202 46.75 52.04 -52.39
CA GLU A 202 48.04 52.72 -52.58
C GLU A 202 49.06 51.80 -53.30
N VAL A 203 49.06 50.50 -52.99
CA VAL A 203 49.83 49.49 -53.74
C VAL A 203 49.40 49.48 -55.22
N ASN A 204 48.10 49.41 -55.51
CA ASN A 204 47.59 49.37 -56.88
C ASN A 204 47.98 50.64 -57.68
N LYS A 205 47.94 51.81 -57.03
CA LYS A 205 48.43 53.08 -57.57
C LYS A 205 49.94 53.06 -57.83
N SER A 206 50.74 52.46 -56.94
CA SER A 206 52.19 52.28 -57.16
C SER A 206 52.49 51.31 -58.31
N VAL A 207 51.72 50.22 -58.46
CA VAL A 207 51.85 49.27 -59.57
C VAL A 207 51.52 49.95 -60.89
N GLY A 208 50.48 50.78 -60.93
CA GLY A 208 50.15 51.61 -62.09
C GLY A 208 51.25 52.63 -62.46
N SER A 209 51.90 53.26 -61.48
CA SER A 209 53.01 54.18 -61.77
C SER A 209 54.27 53.46 -62.26
N VAL A 210 54.59 52.28 -61.71
CA VAL A 210 55.67 51.40 -62.19
C VAL A 210 55.38 50.89 -63.60
N ALA A 211 54.15 50.47 -63.90
CA ALA A 211 53.75 50.04 -65.24
C ALA A 211 53.97 51.16 -66.27
N LYS A 212 53.54 52.40 -65.96
CA LYS A 212 53.75 53.57 -66.82
C LYS A 212 55.23 53.94 -66.99
N ALA A 213 56.04 53.74 -65.94
CA ALA A 213 57.48 53.94 -66.01
C ALA A 213 58.15 52.88 -66.91
N LEU A 214 57.75 51.61 -66.81
CA LEU A 214 58.21 50.51 -67.67
C LEU A 214 57.84 50.75 -69.14
N GLU A 215 56.62 51.18 -69.43
CA GLU A 215 56.17 51.54 -70.77
C GLU A 215 57.02 52.69 -71.36
N THR A 216 57.32 53.71 -70.55
CA THR A 216 58.22 54.82 -70.93
C THR A 216 59.64 54.34 -71.21
N VAL A 217 60.17 53.39 -70.43
CA VAL A 217 61.49 52.79 -70.64
C VAL A 217 61.50 51.93 -71.90
N ALA A 218 60.48 51.10 -72.12
CA ALA A 218 60.34 50.26 -73.30
C ALA A 218 60.32 51.10 -74.59
N GLY A 219 59.56 52.19 -74.63
CA GLY A 219 59.56 53.14 -75.75
C GLY A 219 60.94 53.75 -76.03
N ARG A 220 61.68 54.15 -74.98
CA ARG A 220 63.06 54.65 -75.12
C ARG A 220 64.04 53.59 -75.61
N VAL A 221 63.87 52.33 -75.20
CA VAL A 221 64.70 51.21 -75.66
C VAL A 221 64.43 50.92 -77.13
N MET A 222 63.16 50.83 -77.54
CA MET A 222 62.79 50.63 -78.95
C MET A 222 63.36 51.75 -79.85
N ALA A 223 63.21 53.02 -79.45
CA ALA A 223 63.81 54.14 -80.18
C ALA A 223 65.34 54.03 -80.33
N ARG A 224 66.05 53.54 -79.30
CA ARG A 224 67.51 53.28 -79.37
C ARG A 224 67.88 52.04 -80.19
N VAL A 225 67.00 51.05 -80.30
CA VAL A 225 67.19 49.89 -81.17
C VAL A 225 67.05 50.33 -82.62
N GLU A 226 65.96 51.03 -82.98
CA GLU A 226 65.80 51.58 -84.33
C GLU A 226 66.93 52.56 -84.71
N GLU A 227 67.44 53.37 -83.78
CA GLU A 227 68.61 54.22 -84.04
C GLU A 227 69.87 53.39 -84.34
N ARG A 228 70.08 52.28 -83.64
CA ARG A 228 71.18 51.35 -83.93
C ARG A 228 70.99 50.65 -85.26
N ASP A 229 69.79 50.22 -85.60
CA ASP A 229 69.52 49.54 -86.87
C ASP A 229 69.74 50.50 -88.04
N ARG A 230 69.28 51.76 -87.95
CA ARG A 230 69.60 52.82 -88.93
C ARG A 230 71.11 53.05 -89.06
N ARG A 231 71.85 53.11 -87.94
CA ARG A 231 73.32 53.22 -87.95
C ARG A 231 74.01 52.00 -88.56
N LEU A 232 73.47 50.79 -88.36
CA LEU A 232 73.98 49.56 -88.96
C LEU A 232 73.73 49.55 -90.48
N ASP A 233 72.55 49.97 -90.95
CA ASP A 233 72.25 50.13 -92.38
C ASP A 233 73.19 51.16 -93.04
N ASP A 234 73.41 52.30 -92.41
CA ASP A 234 74.33 53.32 -92.94
C ASP A 234 75.80 52.85 -92.92
N MET A 235 76.20 52.09 -91.90
CA MET A 235 77.51 51.46 -91.85
C MET A 235 77.65 50.33 -92.90
N ALA A 236 76.58 49.61 -93.21
CA ALA A 236 76.56 48.61 -94.28
C ALA A 236 76.68 49.27 -95.66
N LYS A 237 75.98 50.39 -95.91
CA LYS A 237 76.15 51.22 -97.12
C LYS A 237 77.58 51.74 -97.24
N SER A 238 78.16 52.21 -96.13
CA SER A 238 79.56 52.67 -96.08
C SER A 238 80.55 51.54 -96.38
N LEU A 239 80.37 50.35 -95.79
CA LEU A 239 81.16 49.17 -96.10
C LEU A 239 81.01 48.72 -97.56
N GLN A 240 79.81 48.87 -98.15
CA GLN A 240 79.60 48.60 -99.57
C GLN A 240 80.33 49.62 -100.47
N ALA A 241 80.37 50.89 -100.08
CA ALA A 241 81.13 51.94 -100.78
C ALA A 241 82.66 51.76 -100.62
N VAL A 242 83.14 51.36 -99.44
CA VAL A 242 84.56 50.99 -99.22
C VAL A 242 84.89 49.72 -100.00
N SER A 243 84.00 48.74 -100.06
CA SER A 243 84.16 47.53 -100.87
C SER A 243 84.20 47.84 -102.37
N SER A 244 83.37 48.74 -102.88
CA SER A 244 83.44 49.17 -104.28
C SER A 244 84.72 49.97 -104.58
N GLN A 245 85.19 50.80 -103.65
CA GLN A 245 86.51 51.45 -103.73
C GLN A 245 87.66 50.43 -103.71
N ILE A 246 87.62 49.42 -102.83
CA ILE A 246 88.62 48.34 -102.79
C ILE A 246 88.57 47.51 -104.07
N ASN A 247 87.40 47.23 -104.62
CA ASN A 247 87.26 46.51 -105.89
C ASN A 247 87.78 47.35 -107.08
N ALA A 248 87.53 48.65 -107.10
CA ALA A 248 88.10 49.57 -108.09
C ALA A 248 89.63 49.65 -107.95
N LEU A 249 90.16 49.78 -106.72
CA LEU A 249 91.59 49.77 -106.45
C LEU A 249 92.22 48.41 -106.77
N THR A 250 91.50 47.31 -106.56
CA THR A 250 91.91 45.95 -106.94
C THR A 250 91.88 45.77 -108.46
N GLN A 251 90.97 46.42 -109.19
CA GLN A 251 91.01 46.52 -110.65
C GLN A 251 92.21 47.37 -111.11
N THR A 252 92.54 48.48 -110.43
CA THR A 252 93.75 49.27 -110.73
C THR A 252 95.03 48.46 -110.47
N VAL A 253 95.08 47.71 -109.36
CA VAL A 253 96.18 46.79 -109.05
C VAL A 253 96.20 45.59 -110.00
N ALA A 254 95.05 45.12 -110.50
CA ALA A 254 94.97 44.08 -111.52
C ALA A 254 95.50 44.58 -112.88
N GLN A 255 95.18 45.81 -113.29
CA GLN A 255 95.78 46.47 -114.45
C GLN A 255 97.31 46.60 -114.32
N ILE A 256 97.81 46.90 -113.12
CA ILE A 256 99.26 46.89 -112.83
C ILE A 256 99.82 45.46 -112.90
N ARG A 257 99.07 44.46 -112.43
CA ARG A 257 99.50 43.05 -112.34
C ARG A 257 99.44 42.28 -113.67
N GLU A 258 98.57 42.67 -114.61
CA GLU A 258 98.53 42.09 -115.97
C GLU A 258 99.81 42.33 -116.79
N SER A 259 100.69 43.24 -116.34
CA SER A 259 101.99 43.43 -116.97
C SER A 259 103.09 42.45 -116.50
N ARG A 260 102.88 41.62 -115.45
CA ARG A 260 103.84 40.56 -115.01
C ARG A 260 103.17 39.34 -114.34
N LEU A 261 102.97 38.27 -115.13
CA LEU A 261 103.06 36.82 -114.82
C LEU A 261 102.41 36.24 -113.52
N GLY A 262 101.53 35.23 -113.67
CA GLY A 262 101.08 34.31 -112.58
C GLY A 262 101.88 32.97 -112.58
N PRO A 263 101.31 31.80 -112.18
CA PRO A 263 100.18 31.51 -111.26
C PRO A 263 100.44 30.33 -110.26
N ALA A 264 99.69 30.21 -109.13
CA ALA A 264 99.40 28.98 -108.32
C ALA A 264 98.54 29.36 -107.08
N LYS A 265 97.41 28.71 -106.68
CA LYS A 265 97.21 27.37 -106.03
C LYS A 265 98.11 27.16 -104.79
N GLY A 266 97.68 26.94 -103.54
CA GLY A 266 96.37 26.83 -102.83
C GLY A 266 96.62 26.92 -101.29
N THR A 267 95.79 26.50 -100.33
CA THR A 267 94.47 25.82 -100.34
C THR A 267 93.68 26.09 -99.01
N LYS A 268 92.89 25.13 -98.48
CA LYS A 268 91.96 25.12 -97.32
C LYS A 268 91.86 23.64 -96.81
N PRO A 269 91.09 23.22 -95.76
CA PRO A 269 90.43 23.92 -94.62
C PRO A 269 90.50 23.12 -93.26
N ALA A 270 89.53 23.39 -92.36
CA ALA A 270 89.02 22.58 -91.22
C ALA A 270 89.70 22.75 -89.84
N GLY A 271 88.98 22.72 -88.70
CA GLY A 271 87.52 22.70 -88.53
C GLY A 271 87.04 22.68 -87.06
N LYS A 272 85.80 23.17 -86.87
CA LYS A 272 84.71 22.67 -86.01
C LYS A 272 84.91 22.50 -84.47
N VAL A 273 84.08 23.21 -83.66
CA VAL A 273 82.93 22.68 -82.83
C VAL A 273 83.43 22.24 -81.43
N GLU A 274 82.74 22.41 -80.29
CA GLU A 274 81.30 22.25 -80.00
C GLU A 274 80.68 23.24 -78.99
N GLN A 275 79.35 23.21 -78.90
CA GLN A 275 78.46 24.10 -78.15
C GLN A 275 77.38 23.24 -77.47
N GLN A 276 77.21 23.36 -76.14
CA GLN A 276 76.03 22.88 -75.41
C GLN A 276 75.41 24.11 -74.69
N ARG A 277 74.15 24.56 -74.94
CA ARG A 277 72.81 23.94 -74.78
C ARG A 277 72.57 23.42 -73.35
N LEU A 278 71.46 23.69 -72.65
CA LEU A 278 70.18 24.42 -72.87
C LEU A 278 69.87 25.25 -71.59
N GLY A 279 68.94 26.21 -71.50
CA GLY A 279 67.48 26.15 -71.67
C GLY A 279 66.85 26.89 -70.46
N GLN A 280 66.20 28.04 -70.66
CA GLN A 280 64.75 28.21 -70.74
C GLN A 280 63.95 28.01 -69.42
N ARG A 281 63.48 29.18 -68.92
CA ARG A 281 62.20 29.49 -68.23
C ARG A 281 60.98 28.79 -68.93
N PRO A 282 59.73 28.78 -68.38
CA PRO A 282 59.19 29.67 -67.32
C PRO A 282 58.21 29.08 -66.28
N GLU A 283 57.82 29.94 -65.30
CA GLU A 283 56.46 30.25 -64.75
C GLU A 283 55.31 29.20 -64.76
N GLN A 284 54.32 29.16 -63.86
CA GLN A 284 53.79 30.12 -62.85
C GLN A 284 52.75 29.38 -61.94
N HIS A 285 52.48 29.89 -60.72
CA HIS A 285 51.20 29.74 -59.96
C HIS A 285 50.68 28.30 -59.62
N THR A 286 49.77 28.04 -58.66
CA THR A 286 48.95 28.86 -57.72
C THR A 286 48.58 28.01 -56.48
N GLU A 287 48.43 28.66 -55.31
CA GLU A 287 47.53 28.26 -54.20
C GLU A 287 46.15 28.97 -54.40
N PRO A 288 45.09 28.90 -53.55
CA PRO A 288 44.95 28.26 -52.22
C PRO A 288 43.60 27.54 -51.90
N ALA A 289 43.56 26.93 -50.68
CA ALA A 289 42.47 26.87 -49.68
C ALA A 289 41.05 26.30 -49.96
N VAL A 290 40.51 25.60 -48.94
CA VAL A 290 39.27 25.88 -48.14
C VAL A 290 38.87 24.62 -47.34
N GLY A 291 38.30 24.75 -46.12
CA GLY A 291 37.42 23.68 -45.58
C GLY A 291 37.43 23.42 -44.06
N SER A 292 36.34 23.79 -43.40
CA SER A 292 36.12 23.82 -41.94
C SER A 292 35.72 22.49 -41.25
N THR A 293 36.22 22.29 -40.02
CA THR A 293 35.55 21.74 -38.80
C THR A 293 34.68 20.45 -38.76
N LYS A 294 35.06 19.57 -37.82
CA LYS A 294 34.27 18.88 -36.75
C LYS A 294 33.21 17.79 -37.06
N SER A 295 33.39 16.69 -36.31
CA SER A 295 32.37 15.91 -35.54
C SER A 295 31.79 14.61 -36.10
N GLU A 296 32.38 13.48 -35.67
CA GLU A 296 31.68 12.23 -35.30
C GLU A 296 32.41 11.73 -34.04
N THR A 297 31.90 11.87 -32.81
CA THR A 297 30.65 11.34 -32.24
C THR A 297 30.62 9.82 -32.24
N ASP A 298 31.40 9.23 -31.33
CA ASP A 298 31.37 7.81 -30.99
C ASP A 298 30.01 7.46 -30.37
N ARG A 299 29.06 7.10 -31.24
CA ARG A 299 27.68 6.80 -30.87
C ARG A 299 27.60 5.33 -30.51
N ALA A 300 27.72 5.04 -29.21
CA ALA A 300 27.34 3.75 -28.64
C ALA A 300 26.01 3.28 -29.26
N ALA A 301 26.03 2.07 -29.81
CA ALA A 301 24.86 1.49 -30.46
C ALA A 301 23.67 1.47 -29.49
N PRO A 302 22.42 1.72 -29.95
CA PRO A 302 21.26 1.41 -29.12
C PRO A 302 21.34 -0.08 -28.73
N PRO A 303 21.01 -0.46 -27.48
CA PRO A 303 20.99 -1.86 -27.09
C PRO A 303 20.12 -2.64 -28.10
N PRO A 304 20.50 -3.87 -28.49
CA PRO A 304 19.81 -4.60 -29.56
C PRO A 304 18.31 -4.58 -29.31
N GLN A 305 17.52 -4.05 -30.26
CA GLN A 305 16.06 -3.93 -30.06
C GLN A 305 15.42 -5.30 -29.84
N ASP A 306 16.05 -6.35 -30.36
CA ASP A 306 15.72 -7.74 -30.12
C ASP A 306 15.78 -8.07 -28.63
N SER A 307 16.84 -7.68 -27.91
CA SER A 307 16.94 -7.86 -26.44
C SER A 307 15.82 -7.14 -25.67
N VAL A 308 15.38 -5.97 -26.14
CA VAL A 308 14.27 -5.21 -25.52
C VAL A 308 12.95 -5.93 -25.75
N LYS A 309 12.67 -6.33 -27.00
CA LYS A 309 11.44 -7.05 -27.36
C LYS A 309 11.38 -8.43 -26.71
N GLU A 310 12.47 -9.20 -26.70
CA GLU A 310 12.58 -10.50 -26.05
C GLU A 310 12.36 -10.43 -24.53
N THR A 311 12.99 -9.45 -23.85
CA THR A 311 12.82 -9.29 -22.40
C THR A 311 11.36 -8.96 -22.04
N TYR A 312 10.74 -8.07 -22.82
CA TYR A 312 9.32 -7.75 -22.69
C TYR A 312 8.43 -8.96 -22.97
N GLN A 313 8.68 -9.70 -24.05
CA GLN A 313 7.89 -10.85 -24.46
C GLN A 313 7.95 -11.98 -23.43
N ARG A 314 9.15 -12.34 -22.94
CA ARG A 314 9.34 -13.32 -21.86
C ARG A 314 8.59 -12.94 -20.58
N THR A 315 8.61 -11.66 -20.23
CA THR A 315 7.86 -11.16 -19.06
C THR A 315 6.34 -11.25 -19.30
N MET A 316 5.89 -10.96 -20.51
CA MET A 316 4.49 -11.07 -20.91
C MET A 316 4.01 -12.53 -20.94
N GLU A 317 4.85 -13.49 -21.32
CA GLU A 317 4.57 -14.93 -21.20
C GLU A 317 4.34 -15.33 -19.73
N LYS A 318 5.15 -14.81 -18.79
CA LYS A 318 4.94 -15.03 -17.35
C LYS A 318 3.62 -14.44 -16.84
N PHE A 319 3.24 -13.25 -17.33
CA PHE A 319 1.92 -12.69 -17.04
C PHE A 319 0.79 -13.57 -17.57
N GLN A 320 0.91 -14.08 -18.81
CA GLN A 320 -0.08 -14.97 -19.43
C GLN A 320 -0.18 -16.35 -18.74
N GLN A 321 0.93 -16.84 -18.17
CA GLN A 321 0.98 -18.05 -17.34
C GLN A 321 0.34 -17.86 -15.95
N GLY A 322 -0.04 -16.63 -15.58
CA GLY A 322 -0.59 -16.30 -14.26
C GLY A 322 0.48 -16.15 -13.16
N GLU A 323 1.77 -16.20 -13.51
CA GLU A 323 2.89 -15.99 -12.59
C GLU A 323 3.07 -14.48 -12.29
N LEU A 324 2.08 -13.89 -11.59
CA LEU A 324 2.02 -12.45 -11.38
C LEU A 324 3.23 -11.88 -10.65
N ASP A 325 3.81 -12.60 -9.68
CA ASP A 325 5.03 -12.17 -8.98
C ASP A 325 6.25 -12.11 -9.91
N THR A 326 6.47 -13.17 -10.71
CA THR A 326 7.54 -13.22 -11.72
C THR A 326 7.36 -12.12 -12.75
N ALA A 327 6.12 -11.89 -13.21
CA ALA A 327 5.78 -10.81 -14.14
C ALA A 327 6.01 -9.42 -13.54
N MET A 328 5.64 -9.19 -12.27
CA MET A 328 5.89 -7.93 -11.57
C MET A 328 7.38 -7.61 -11.47
N GLN A 329 8.19 -8.61 -11.10
CA GLN A 329 9.64 -8.46 -11.04
C GLN A 329 10.21 -8.14 -12.43
N GLY A 330 9.85 -8.92 -13.45
CA GLY A 330 10.32 -8.71 -14.83
C GLY A 330 9.91 -7.36 -15.42
N PHE A 331 8.67 -6.89 -15.19
CA PHE A 331 8.24 -5.58 -15.66
C PHE A 331 8.93 -4.45 -14.89
N SER A 332 9.18 -4.62 -13.59
CA SER A 332 9.94 -3.64 -12.80
C SER A 332 11.40 -3.54 -13.27
N GLU A 333 12.07 -4.67 -13.51
CA GLU A 333 13.42 -4.69 -14.08
C GLU A 333 13.46 -4.08 -15.49
N PHE A 334 12.48 -4.42 -16.33
CA PHE A 334 12.34 -3.86 -17.68
C PHE A 334 12.25 -2.32 -17.66
N LEU A 335 11.50 -1.76 -16.71
CA LEU A 335 11.33 -0.31 -16.58
C LEU A 335 12.60 0.39 -16.08
N VAL A 336 13.39 -0.27 -15.22
CA VAL A 336 14.70 0.24 -14.78
C VAL A 336 15.72 0.18 -15.92
N ARG A 337 15.73 -0.91 -16.68
CA ARG A 337 16.74 -1.19 -17.72
C ARG A 337 16.45 -0.49 -19.05
N TYR A 338 15.19 -0.27 -19.38
CA TYR A 338 14.73 0.28 -20.66
C TYR A 338 13.70 1.42 -20.50
N PRO A 339 13.93 2.44 -19.66
CA PRO A 339 12.93 3.47 -19.32
C PRO A 339 12.48 4.32 -20.53
N THR A 340 13.31 4.43 -21.58
CA THR A 340 13.02 5.20 -22.80
C THR A 340 12.47 4.33 -23.95
N SER A 341 12.21 3.03 -23.71
CA SER A 341 11.69 2.12 -24.73
C SER A 341 10.25 2.49 -25.13
N THR A 342 9.91 2.27 -26.40
CA THR A 342 8.51 2.35 -26.88
C THR A 342 7.59 1.35 -26.18
N LEU A 343 8.14 0.28 -25.60
CA LEU A 343 7.41 -0.70 -24.78
C LEU A 343 7.36 -0.33 -23.28
N ALA A 344 8.11 0.67 -22.81
CA ALA A 344 8.11 1.10 -21.41
C ALA A 344 6.71 1.50 -20.88
N PRO A 345 5.88 2.31 -21.56
CA PRO A 345 4.51 2.57 -21.11
C PRO A 345 3.63 1.32 -21.05
N ASN A 346 3.87 0.34 -21.93
CA ASN A 346 3.14 -0.93 -21.89
C ASN A 346 3.58 -1.78 -20.69
N ALA A 347 4.88 -1.86 -20.40
CA ALA A 347 5.40 -2.55 -19.21
C ALA A 347 4.90 -1.90 -17.90
N GLN A 348 4.86 -0.56 -17.84
CA GLN A 348 4.33 0.18 -16.69
C GLN A 348 2.83 -0.08 -16.48
N TYR A 349 2.06 -0.21 -17.56
CA TYR A 349 0.66 -0.63 -17.49
C TYR A 349 0.51 -2.08 -17.02
N TRP A 350 1.27 -3.03 -17.57
CA TRP A 350 1.15 -4.44 -17.18
C TRP A 350 1.61 -4.69 -15.75
N LEU A 351 2.60 -3.94 -15.25
CA LEU A 351 2.94 -3.92 -13.83
C LEU A 351 1.72 -3.54 -12.96
N GLY A 352 0.96 -2.52 -13.37
CA GLY A 352 -0.31 -2.16 -12.72
C GLY A 352 -1.39 -3.25 -12.83
N GLU A 353 -1.50 -3.93 -13.96
CA GLU A 353 -2.40 -5.08 -14.13
C GLU A 353 -2.01 -6.26 -13.24
N CYS A 354 -0.71 -6.50 -13.00
CA CYS A 354 -0.26 -7.52 -12.08
C CYS A 354 -0.67 -7.19 -10.64
N TYR A 355 -0.40 -5.97 -10.18
CA TYR A 355 -0.86 -5.48 -8.87
C TYR A 355 -2.38 -5.61 -8.73
N TYR A 356 -3.14 -5.23 -9.77
CA TYR A 356 -4.59 -5.38 -9.81
C TYR A 356 -5.03 -6.84 -9.70
N GLY A 357 -4.39 -7.76 -10.44
CA GLY A 357 -4.63 -9.20 -10.37
C GLY A 357 -4.33 -9.79 -8.99
N LYS A 358 -3.30 -9.28 -8.30
CA LYS A 358 -2.97 -9.61 -6.91
C LYS A 358 -3.87 -8.93 -5.87
N LYS A 359 -4.89 -8.16 -6.28
CA LYS A 359 -5.78 -7.36 -5.41
C LYS A 359 -5.04 -6.29 -4.59
N GLN A 360 -3.85 -5.90 -5.03
CA GLN A 360 -3.02 -4.83 -4.47
C GLN A 360 -3.41 -3.52 -5.16
N PHE A 361 -4.64 -3.06 -4.89
CA PHE A 361 -5.29 -2.02 -5.70
C PHE A 361 -4.65 -0.65 -5.53
N GLU A 362 -4.14 -0.31 -4.34
CA GLU A 362 -3.37 0.91 -4.08
C GLU A 362 -2.10 0.95 -4.94
N GLN A 363 -1.30 -0.12 -4.94
CA GLN A 363 -0.11 -0.25 -5.78
C GLN A 363 -0.46 -0.25 -7.28
N ALA A 364 -1.59 -0.84 -7.66
CA ALA A 364 -2.08 -0.79 -9.04
C ALA A 364 -2.40 0.65 -9.46
N ILE A 365 -3.06 1.45 -8.60
CA ILE A 365 -3.35 2.87 -8.86
C ILE A 365 -2.07 3.66 -9.08
N GLU A 366 -1.05 3.48 -8.23
CA GLU A 366 0.26 4.13 -8.40
C GLU A 366 0.94 3.73 -9.71
N ALA A 367 0.92 2.44 -10.05
CA ALA A 367 1.51 1.93 -11.28
C ALA A 367 0.79 2.45 -12.53
N PHE A 368 -0.53 2.60 -12.49
CA PHE A 368 -1.31 3.22 -13.57
C PHE A 368 -1.08 4.74 -13.67
N ASP A 369 -0.94 5.45 -12.54
CA ASP A 369 -0.61 6.88 -12.55
C ASP A 369 0.77 7.14 -13.16
N ARG A 370 1.76 6.28 -12.88
CA ARG A 370 3.08 6.36 -13.52
C ARG A 370 3.02 6.30 -15.05
N VAL A 371 2.04 5.59 -15.65
CA VAL A 371 1.86 5.61 -17.12
C VAL A 371 1.59 7.03 -17.61
N LYS A 372 0.68 7.77 -16.96
CA LYS A 372 0.34 9.16 -17.32
C LYS A 372 1.47 10.13 -16.99
N LEU A 373 2.14 9.95 -15.86
CA LEU A 373 3.18 10.87 -15.39
C LEU A 373 4.50 10.73 -16.17
N ALA A 374 4.96 9.51 -16.43
CA ALA A 374 6.23 9.26 -17.13
C ALA A 374 6.06 9.22 -18.67
N TYR A 375 4.88 8.82 -19.16
CA TYR A 375 4.63 8.61 -20.59
C TYR A 375 3.35 9.31 -21.09
N PRO A 376 3.19 10.64 -20.89
CA PRO A 376 1.94 11.36 -21.14
C PRO A 376 1.43 11.31 -22.59
N ALA A 377 2.32 11.08 -23.56
CA ALA A 377 1.99 10.95 -24.98
C ALA A 377 1.68 9.49 -25.42
N SER A 378 1.68 8.53 -24.50
CA SER A 378 1.45 7.12 -24.85
C SER A 378 -0.03 6.81 -25.11
N GLU A 379 -0.29 6.00 -26.14
CA GLU A 379 -1.60 5.36 -26.39
C GLU A 379 -2.10 4.51 -25.21
N LYS A 380 -1.24 4.19 -24.23
CA LYS A 380 -1.62 3.43 -23.04
C LYS A 380 -2.20 4.27 -21.90
N VAL A 381 -2.10 5.61 -21.96
CA VAL A 381 -2.65 6.51 -20.93
C VAL A 381 -4.18 6.36 -20.73
N PRO A 382 -5.03 6.26 -21.77
CA PRO A 382 -6.47 6.05 -21.59
C PRO A 382 -6.77 4.72 -20.87
N ALA A 383 -6.06 3.66 -21.23
CA ALA A 383 -6.22 2.33 -20.64
C ALA A 383 -5.79 2.30 -19.17
N ALA A 384 -4.66 2.94 -18.84
CA ALA A 384 -4.20 3.08 -17.47
C ALA A 384 -5.19 3.87 -16.60
N LEU A 385 -5.71 4.99 -17.09
CA LEU A 385 -6.73 5.79 -16.38
C LEU A 385 -8.05 5.02 -16.18
N LEU A 386 -8.49 4.25 -17.18
CA LEU A 386 -9.65 3.37 -17.06
C LEU A 386 -9.43 2.31 -15.96
N LYS A 387 -8.29 1.65 -15.96
CA LYS A 387 -7.94 0.64 -14.95
C LYS A 387 -7.76 1.22 -13.55
N LYS A 388 -7.18 2.42 -13.42
CA LYS A 388 -7.18 3.19 -12.16
C LYS A 388 -8.60 3.47 -11.66
N GLY A 389 -9.53 3.81 -12.56
CA GLY A 389 -10.95 3.95 -12.23
C GLY A 389 -11.57 2.66 -11.66
N PHE A 390 -11.26 1.51 -12.26
CA PHE A 390 -11.72 0.20 -11.74
C PHE A 390 -11.02 -0.21 -10.44
N ALA A 391 -9.74 0.13 -10.24
CA ALA A 391 -9.03 -0.11 -8.98
C ALA A 391 -9.65 0.68 -7.81
N TYR A 392 -10.05 1.94 -8.04
CA TYR A 392 -10.82 2.69 -7.04
C TYR A 392 -12.19 2.06 -6.75
N LEU A 393 -12.89 1.50 -7.74
CA LEU A 393 -14.14 0.76 -7.48
C LEU A 393 -13.90 -0.50 -6.65
N ALA A 394 -12.78 -1.22 -6.88
CA ALA A 394 -12.42 -2.39 -6.09
C ALA A 394 -12.09 -2.03 -4.62
N LEU A 395 -11.59 -0.82 -4.37
CA LEU A 395 -11.42 -0.23 -3.03
C LEU A 395 -12.70 0.40 -2.44
N ASN A 396 -13.85 0.24 -3.10
CA ASN A 396 -15.12 0.92 -2.78
C ASN A 396 -15.06 2.46 -2.81
N ASP A 397 -13.97 3.07 -3.31
CA ASP A 397 -13.87 4.52 -3.45
C ASP A 397 -14.55 5.00 -4.75
N ARG A 398 -15.87 4.99 -4.68
CA ARG A 398 -16.74 5.43 -5.79
C ARG A 398 -16.51 6.89 -6.19
N SER A 399 -16.06 7.76 -5.27
CA SER A 399 -15.81 9.17 -5.56
C SER A 399 -14.58 9.33 -6.47
N ARG A 400 -13.44 8.76 -6.07
CA ARG A 400 -12.21 8.79 -6.88
C ARG A 400 -12.36 7.97 -8.17
N ALA A 401 -13.11 6.87 -8.15
CA ALA A 401 -13.46 6.13 -9.36
C ALA A 401 -14.22 6.97 -10.38
N VAL A 402 -15.30 7.67 -9.98
CA VAL A 402 -16.07 8.54 -10.88
C VAL A 402 -15.19 9.66 -11.44
N SER A 403 -14.30 10.25 -10.63
CA SER A 403 -13.34 11.25 -11.09
C SER A 403 -12.38 10.68 -12.16
N ALA A 404 -11.76 9.52 -11.91
CA ALA A 404 -10.86 8.87 -12.85
C ALA A 404 -11.54 8.48 -14.17
N LEU A 405 -12.74 7.88 -14.11
CA LEU A 405 -13.51 7.52 -15.31
C LEU A 405 -13.93 8.75 -16.12
N LYS A 406 -14.30 9.87 -15.48
CA LYS A 406 -14.58 11.14 -16.16
C LYS A 406 -13.35 11.71 -16.87
N GLN A 407 -12.14 11.53 -16.32
CA GLN A 407 -10.91 11.95 -17.02
C GLN A 407 -10.69 11.16 -18.32
N VAL A 408 -11.06 9.88 -18.37
CA VAL A 408 -11.01 9.09 -19.61
C VAL A 408 -11.98 9.63 -20.65
N VAL A 409 -13.25 9.81 -20.28
CA VAL A 409 -14.31 10.31 -21.18
C VAL A 409 -13.99 11.71 -21.71
N ASN A 410 -13.55 12.62 -20.84
CA ASN A 410 -13.29 14.01 -21.23
C ASN A 410 -11.96 14.18 -21.97
N GLY A 411 -10.91 13.44 -21.58
CA GLY A 411 -9.57 13.56 -22.16
C GLY A 411 -9.37 12.76 -23.45
N PHE A 412 -10.09 11.64 -23.61
CA PHE A 412 -9.89 10.69 -24.70
C PHE A 412 -11.21 10.23 -25.36
N PRO A 413 -12.13 11.16 -25.73
CA PRO A 413 -13.52 10.86 -26.09
C PRO A 413 -13.73 9.98 -27.33
N LYS A 414 -12.68 9.69 -28.11
CA LYS A 414 -12.72 8.84 -29.32
C LYS A 414 -12.05 7.46 -29.12
N THR A 415 -11.77 7.08 -27.86
CA THR A 415 -11.11 5.80 -27.54
C THR A 415 -12.11 4.76 -27.04
N PRO A 416 -11.90 3.46 -27.31
CA PRO A 416 -12.71 2.38 -26.73
C PRO A 416 -12.73 2.40 -25.19
N GLU A 417 -11.71 2.99 -24.57
CA GLU A 417 -11.60 3.19 -23.13
C GLU A 417 -12.59 4.24 -22.61
N ALA A 418 -12.87 5.29 -23.40
CA ALA A 418 -13.90 6.28 -23.07
C ALA A 418 -15.31 5.69 -23.16
N ASP A 419 -15.59 4.83 -24.14
CA ASP A 419 -16.87 4.12 -24.22
C ASP A 419 -17.10 3.22 -23.00
N LYS A 420 -16.08 2.43 -22.62
CA LYS A 420 -16.10 1.60 -21.40
C LYS A 420 -16.28 2.45 -20.13
N ALA A 421 -15.60 3.58 -20.04
CA ALA A 421 -15.71 4.51 -18.91
C ALA A 421 -17.12 5.13 -18.81
N SER A 422 -17.68 5.58 -19.94
CA SER A 422 -19.02 6.15 -20.04
C SER A 422 -20.11 5.14 -19.65
N GLY A 423 -20.00 3.90 -20.16
CA GLY A 423 -20.86 2.79 -19.78
C GLY A 423 -20.80 2.51 -18.26
N LYS A 424 -19.61 2.48 -17.66
CA LYS A 424 -19.47 2.28 -16.21
C LYS A 424 -20.01 3.46 -15.39
N LEU A 425 -19.77 4.70 -15.80
CA LEU A 425 -20.32 5.89 -15.14
C LEU A 425 -21.85 5.87 -15.13
N SER A 426 -22.47 5.43 -16.23
CA SER A 426 -23.92 5.28 -16.34
C SER A 426 -24.48 4.23 -15.37
N GLN A 427 -23.86 3.05 -15.28
CA GLN A 427 -24.22 2.01 -14.30
C GLN A 427 -24.09 2.50 -12.84
N LEU A 428 -23.02 3.23 -12.52
CA LEU A 428 -22.83 3.81 -11.19
C LEU A 428 -23.97 4.78 -10.87
N ASN A 429 -24.28 5.71 -11.78
CA ASN A 429 -25.34 6.70 -11.54
C ASN A 429 -26.74 6.09 -11.33
N GLN A 430 -27.01 4.90 -11.86
CA GLN A 430 -28.27 4.16 -11.66
C GLN A 430 -28.33 3.40 -10.33
N THR A 431 -27.19 3.05 -9.73
CA THR A 431 -27.10 2.40 -8.42
C THR A 431 -26.89 3.44 -7.33
N ARG A 432 -27.83 4.37 -7.15
CA ARG A 432 -27.71 5.52 -6.24
C ARG A 432 -28.92 5.65 -5.32
#